data_AF-A0A1C6CTM7-F1
#
_entry.id   AF-A0A1C6CTM7-F1
#
_cell.length_a   1.000
_cell.length_b   1.000
_cell.length_c   1.000
_cell.angle_alpha   90.00
_cell.angle_beta   90.00
_cell.angle_gamma   90.00
#
_symmetry.space_group_name_H-M   'P 1'
#
loop_
_entity.id
_entity.type
_entity.pdbx_description
1 polymer ?
#
loop_
_entity_poly.entity_id
_entity_poly.type
_entity_poly.pdbx_seq_one_letter_code
_entity_poly.pdbx_strand_id
1 'polypeptide(L)'
;MKKRYITANYKLQILLSEVEGIEIVDIVEKVWKEKTYKDLVFEFPGDKGYEVHYIKEELANGGYKVIDNFNDLKDKRKELINNYYRKKGE
;
A
#
# COMPACT_ATOMS: atom_id res chain seq x y z
N MET A 1 0.76 26.31 -6.86
CA MET A 1 0.59 25.07 -6.06
C MET A 1 1.12 23.88 -6.86
N LYS A 2 2.23 23.25 -6.46
CA LYS A 2 2.71 22.02 -7.13
C LYS A 2 1.69 20.90 -6.89
N LYS A 3 1.00 20.43 -7.92
CA LYS A 3 0.18 19.22 -7.87
C LYS A 3 1.12 18.05 -7.51
N ARG A 4 1.01 17.52 -6.28
CA ARG A 4 1.69 16.29 -5.89
C ARG A 4 0.98 15.13 -6.58
N TYR A 5 1.51 14.67 -7.69
CA TYR A 5 1.02 13.45 -8.33
C TYR A 5 1.39 12.26 -7.45
N ILE A 6 0.37 11.66 -6.85
CA ILE A 6 0.48 10.37 -6.18
C ILE A 6 0.44 9.29 -7.27
N THR A 7 1.38 8.34 -7.24
CA THR A 7 1.37 7.21 -8.18
C THR A 7 0.22 6.26 -7.84
N ALA A 8 -0.34 5.60 -8.85
CA ALA A 8 -1.38 4.58 -8.65
C ALA A 8 -0.92 3.47 -7.69
N ASN A 9 0.36 3.06 -7.77
CA ASN A 9 0.94 2.09 -6.85
C ASN A 9 0.92 2.58 -5.39
N TYR A 10 1.34 3.83 -5.11
CA TYR A 10 1.29 4.35 -3.75
C TYR A 10 -0.15 4.42 -3.20
N LYS A 11 -1.11 4.78 -4.05
CA LYS A 11 -2.53 4.79 -3.67
C LYS A 11 -3.04 3.40 -3.36
N LEU A 12 -2.69 2.39 -4.17
CA LEU A 12 -3.02 0.99 -3.90
C LEU A 12 -2.48 0.55 -2.53
N GLN A 13 -1.23 0.86 -2.22
CA GLN A 13 -0.60 0.46 -0.95
C GLN A 13 -1.31 1.06 0.27
N ILE A 14 -1.83 2.28 0.16
CA ILE A 14 -2.61 2.92 1.23
C ILE A 14 -3.95 2.21 1.39
N LEU A 15 -4.65 1.96 0.28
CA LEU A 15 -5.95 1.27 0.29
C LEU A 15 -5.84 -0.14 0.84
N LEU A 16 -4.81 -0.88 0.44
CA LEU A 16 -4.54 -2.20 1.00
C LEU A 16 -4.29 -2.16 2.51
N SER A 17 -3.81 -1.05 3.06
CA SER A 17 -3.67 -0.91 4.51
C SER A 17 -5.00 -0.92 5.25
N GLU A 18 -6.14 -0.74 4.57
CA GLU A 18 -7.47 -0.88 5.15
C GLU A 18 -7.79 -2.34 5.50
N VAL A 19 -7.28 -3.28 4.71
CA VAL A 19 -7.50 -4.73 4.86
C VAL A 19 -7.03 -5.18 6.24
N GLU A 20 -7.93 -5.82 6.98
CA GLU A 20 -7.62 -6.32 8.32
C GLU A 20 -6.67 -7.52 8.25
N GLY A 21 -5.66 -7.53 9.13
CA GLY A 21 -4.65 -8.57 9.17
C GLY A 21 -3.60 -8.49 8.05
N ILE A 22 -3.60 -7.43 7.24
CA ILE A 22 -2.57 -7.24 6.21
C ILE A 22 -1.20 -6.98 6.84
N GLU A 23 -0.17 -7.62 6.28
CA GLU A 23 1.21 -7.44 6.69
C GLU A 23 2.11 -7.14 5.49
N ILE A 24 3.22 -6.44 5.73
CA ILE A 24 4.30 -6.30 4.74
C ILE A 24 5.30 -7.42 5.02
N VAL A 25 5.47 -8.32 4.05
CA VAL A 25 6.40 -9.46 4.16
C VAL A 25 7.72 -9.18 3.47
N ASP A 26 7.76 -8.26 2.52
CA ASP A 26 9.00 -7.83 1.91
C ASP A 26 8.95 -6.40 1.36
N ILE A 27 10.13 -5.80 1.21
CA ILE A 27 10.31 -4.50 0.55
C ILE A 27 11.39 -4.67 -0.52
N VAL A 28 10.95 -4.75 -1.77
CA VAL A 28 11.80 -5.00 -2.93
C VAL A 28 12.26 -3.69 -3.55
N GLU A 29 13.55 -3.57 -3.82
CA GLU A 29 14.10 -2.42 -4.56
C GLU A 29 14.05 -2.69 -6.06
N LYS A 30 13.36 -1.81 -6.80
CA LYS A 30 13.24 -1.87 -8.26
C LYS A 30 13.88 -0.64 -8.87
N VAL A 31 14.71 -0.84 -9.89
CA VAL A 31 15.33 0.26 -10.64
C VAL A 31 14.52 0.51 -11.91
N TRP A 32 14.04 1.75 -12.09
CA TRP A 32 13.36 2.17 -13.30
C TRP A 32 13.89 3.54 -13.75
N LYS A 33 14.39 3.61 -14.99
CA LYS A 33 14.98 4.83 -15.59
C LYS A 33 15.91 5.57 -14.61
N GLU A 34 16.91 4.85 -14.10
CA GLU A 34 17.96 5.38 -13.20
C GLU A 34 17.48 5.79 -11.80
N LYS A 35 16.23 5.49 -11.44
CA LYS A 35 15.70 5.71 -10.09
C LYS A 35 15.37 4.39 -9.42
N THR A 36 15.84 4.25 -8.17
CA THR A 36 15.45 3.13 -7.30
C THR A 36 14.16 3.47 -6.58
N TYR A 37 13.19 2.57 -6.65
CA TYR A 37 11.91 2.65 -5.96
C TYR A 37 11.74 1.44 -5.07
N LYS A 38 11.14 1.63 -3.90
CA LYS A 38 10.77 0.55 -2.99
C LYS A 38 9.34 0.11 -3.31
N ASP A 39 9.18 -1.17 -3.61
CA ASP A 39 7.90 -1.82 -3.81
C ASP A 39 7.58 -2.70 -2.60
N LEU A 40 6.36 -2.60 -2.09
CA LEU A 40 5.94 -3.33 -0.90
C LEU A 40 5.25 -4.63 -1.32
N VAL A 41 5.70 -5.74 -0.75
CA VAL A 41 5.04 -7.05 -0.89
C VAL A 41 4.16 -7.24 0.32
N PHE A 42 2.86 -7.35 0.09
CA PHE A 42 1.87 -7.58 1.14
C PHE A 42 1.48 -9.04 1.20
N GLU A 43 1.28 -9.53 2.41
CA GLU A 43 0.55 -10.75 2.71
C GLU A 43 -0.77 -10.38 3.39
N PHE A 44 -1.80 -11.17 3.12
CA PHE A 44 -3.13 -10.97 3.68
C PHE A 44 -3.72 -12.33 4.06
N PRO A 45 -4.63 -12.35 5.06
CA PRO A 45 -5.34 -13.57 5.42
C PRO A 45 -6.11 -14.15 4.22
N GLY A 46 -6.18 -15.47 4.09
CA GLY A 46 -6.77 -16.13 2.92
C GLY A 46 -8.24 -15.77 2.68
N ASP A 47 -8.99 -15.40 3.72
CA ASP A 47 -10.38 -14.93 3.64
C ASP A 47 -10.53 -13.51 3.05
N LYS A 48 -9.44 -12.73 3.00
CA LYS A 48 -9.45 -11.33 2.51
C LYS A 48 -9.21 -11.20 1.00
N GLY A 49 -9.11 -12.31 0.28
CA GLY A 49 -8.84 -12.30 -1.17
C GLY A 49 -9.85 -11.48 -1.97
N TYR A 50 -11.14 -11.54 -1.62
CA TYR A 50 -12.19 -10.75 -2.27
C TYR A 50 -12.03 -9.25 -2.03
N GLU A 51 -11.75 -8.84 -0.79
CA GLU A 51 -11.56 -7.43 -0.40
C GLU A 51 -10.35 -6.82 -1.12
N VAL A 52 -9.23 -7.56 -1.17
CA VAL A 52 -8.03 -7.15 -1.92
C VAL A 52 -8.31 -7.03 -3.42
N HIS A 53 -9.10 -7.94 -3.99
CA HIS A 53 -9.48 -7.89 -5.39
C HIS A 53 -10.35 -6.67 -5.69
N TYR A 54 -11.39 -6.44 -4.87
CA TYR A 54 -12.29 -5.30 -4.98
C TYR A 54 -11.53 -3.96 -4.93
N ILE A 55 -10.60 -3.79 -3.99
CA ILE A 55 -9.76 -2.59 -3.89
C ILE A 55 -8.95 -2.35 -5.18
N LYS A 56 -8.39 -3.41 -5.78
CA LYS A 56 -7.62 -3.31 -7.02
C LYS A 56 -8.49 -2.92 -8.20
N GLU A 57 -9.66 -3.54 -8.33
CA GLU A 57 -10.62 -3.23 -9.40
C GLU A 57 -11.13 -1.79 -9.29
N GLU A 58 -11.53 -1.35 -8.11
CA GLU A 58 -12.00 0.02 -7.86
C GLU A 58 -10.92 1.05 -8.18
N LEU A 59 -9.67 0.78 -7.83
CA LEU A 59 -8.57 1.66 -8.18
C LEU A 59 -8.31 1.71 -9.70
N ALA A 60 -8.41 0.57 -10.39
CA ALA A 60 -8.23 0.49 -11.83
C ALA A 60 -9.35 1.24 -12.59
N ASN A 61 -10.57 1.18 -12.08
CA ASN A 61 -11.73 1.89 -12.62
C ASN A 61 -11.76 3.38 -12.26
N GLY A 62 -10.79 3.87 -11.48
CA GLY A 62 -10.74 5.26 -11.02
C GLY A 62 -11.77 5.61 -9.93
N GLY A 63 -12.38 4.59 -9.31
CA GLY A 63 -13.51 4.67 -8.37
C GLY A 63 -13.19 5.28 -7.01
N TYR A 64 -11.93 5.25 -6.55
CA TYR A 64 -11.58 5.86 -5.27
C TYR A 64 -11.49 7.38 -5.36
N LYS A 65 -12.64 8.06 -5.39
CA LYS A 65 -12.75 9.51 -5.51
C LYS A 65 -12.67 10.26 -4.19
N VAL A 66 -12.95 9.63 -3.05
CA VAL A 66 -12.79 10.20 -1.71
C VAL A 66 -12.50 9.06 -0.75
N ILE A 67 -11.33 9.04 -0.14
CA ILE A 67 -11.04 8.19 1.02
C ILE A 67 -11.10 9.16 2.18
N ASP A 68 -12.22 9.21 2.91
CA ASP A 68 -12.36 10.11 4.07
C ASP A 68 -11.26 9.84 5.11
N ASN A 69 -10.82 8.59 5.21
CA ASN A 69 -9.79 8.11 6.15
C ASN A 69 -8.38 8.05 5.52
N PHE A 70 -8.11 8.83 4.47
CA PHE A 70 -6.84 8.72 3.71
C PHE A 70 -5.61 8.94 4.59
N ASN A 71 -5.70 9.88 5.53
CA ASN A 71 -4.60 10.17 6.44
C ASN A 71 -4.37 9.02 7.41
N ASP A 72 -5.44 8.44 7.98
CA ASP A 72 -5.35 7.30 8.88
C ASP A 72 -4.75 6.08 8.18
N LEU A 73 -5.18 5.78 6.95
CA LEU A 73 -4.60 4.68 6.16
C LEU A 73 -3.14 4.92 5.82
N LYS A 74 -2.74 6.18 5.61
CA LYS A 74 -1.35 6.53 5.37
C LYS A 74 -0.49 6.31 6.62
N ASP A 75 -1.01 6.63 7.81
CA ASP A 75 -0.32 6.37 9.07
C ASP A 75 -0.26 4.87 9.37
N LYS A 76 -1.33 4.12 9.12
CA LYS A 76 -1.35 2.66 9.19
C LYS A 76 -0.32 2.03 8.25
N ARG A 77 -0.23 2.49 6.99
CA ARG A 77 0.82 2.05 6.05
C ARG A 77 2.23 2.31 6.61
N LYS A 78 2.45 3.46 7.24
CA LYS A 78 3.75 3.80 7.85
C LYS A 78 4.07 2.88 9.03
N GLU A 79 3.07 2.56 9.84
CA GLU A 79 3.21 1.60 10.94
C GLU A 79 3.57 0.20 10.43
N LEU A 80 2.91 -0.29 9.39
CA LEU A 80 3.25 -1.57 8.75
C LEU A 80 4.71 -1.62 8.27
N ILE A 81 5.20 -0.52 7.66
CA ILE A 81 6.60 -0.42 7.23
C ILE A 81 7.55 -0.44 8.43
N ASN A 82 7.23 0.30 9.49
CA ASN A 82 8.04 0.31 10.70
C ASN A 82 8.08 -1.08 11.35
N ASN A 83 6.95 -1.78 11.38
CA ASN A 83 6.85 -3.14 11.91
C ASN A 83 7.69 -4.12 11.08
N TYR A 84 7.69 -4.02 9.75
CA TYR A 84 8.59 -4.80 8.89
C TYR A 84 10.06 -4.58 9.24
N TYR A 85 10.52 -3.33 9.34
CA TYR A 85 11.92 -3.05 9.68
C TYR A 85 12.28 -3.47 11.09
N ARG A 86 11.33 -3.40 12.05
CA ARG A 86 11.53 -3.93 13.41
C ARG A 86 11.76 -5.44 13.37
N LYS A 87 10.85 -6.20 12.72
CA LYS A 87 10.96 -7.66 12.58
C LYS A 87 12.23 -8.12 11.86
N LYS A 88 12.73 -7.35 10.90
CA LYS A 88 13.94 -7.69 10.11
C LYS A 88 15.25 -7.29 10.80
N GLY A 89 15.20 -6.35 11.74
CA GLY A 89 16.35 -5.89 12.52
C GLY A 89 16.61 -6.70 13.79
N GLU A 90 15.68 -7.60 14.14
CA GLU A 90 15.82 -8.67 15.16
C GLU A 90 16.41 -9.94 14.52
#